data_AF-A0A7W0XYQ1-F1
#
_entry.id   AF-A0A7W0XYQ1-F1
#
_cell.length_a   1.000
_cell.length_b   1.000
_cell.length_c   1.000
_cell.angle_alpha   90.00
_cell.angle_beta   90.00
_cell.angle_gamma   90.00
#
_symmetry.space_group_name_H-M   'P 1'
#
loop_
_entity.id
_entity.type
_entity.pdbx_description
1 polymer ?
#
loop_
_entity_poly.entity_id
_entity_poly.type
_entity_poly.pdbx_seq_one_letter_code
_entity_poly.pdbx_strand_id
1 'polypeptide(L)'
;MIFNLGPTELIIILVIILLLFGGSRLAGLGKSTGRALKEFKEETKGLTDKDKTTEAGAPPTVAPPTQVTNGQNFAPGQAPWPQTPPSNRADPSASDVRKDA
;
A
#
# COMPACT_ATOMS: atom_id res chain seq x y z
N MET A 1 7.64 28.39 34.29
CA MET A 1 6.32 27.87 34.69
C MET A 1 5.38 27.84 33.49
N ILE A 2 5.64 26.99 32.49
CA ILE A 2 4.76 26.86 31.29
C ILE A 2 4.49 25.39 30.90
N PHE A 3 5.18 24.43 31.51
CA PHE A 3 5.10 23.00 31.17
C PHE A 3 4.42 22.17 32.27
N ASN A 4 3.29 22.66 32.81
CA ASN A 4 2.36 21.80 33.55
C ASN A 4 1.32 21.19 32.60
N LEU A 5 1.77 20.71 31.44
CA LEU A 5 0.93 19.93 30.54
C LEU A 5 0.75 18.55 31.17
N GLY A 6 -0.30 18.44 31.99
CA GLY A 6 -0.64 17.20 32.65
C GLY A 6 -1.27 16.19 31.70
N PRO A 7 -1.46 14.95 32.17
CA PRO A 7 -2.23 13.94 31.42
C PRO A 7 -3.62 14.45 31.01
N THR A 8 -4.23 15.30 31.84
CA THR A 8 -5.53 15.91 31.59
C THR A 8 -5.52 16.83 30.37
N GLU A 9 -4.59 17.79 30.28
CA GLU A 9 -4.46 18.63 29.07
C GLU A 9 -4.19 17.79 27.82
N LEU A 10 -3.34 16.75 27.91
CA LEU A 10 -3.05 15.88 26.77
C LEU A 10 -4.31 15.15 26.29
N ILE A 11 -5.17 14.70 27.20
CA ILE A 11 -6.47 14.09 26.85
C ILE A 11 -7.39 15.12 26.17
N ILE A 12 -7.46 16.35 26.67
CA ILE A 12 -8.29 17.41 26.07
C ILE A 12 -7.83 17.70 24.63
N ILE A 13 -6.53 17.84 24.40
CA ILE A 13 -5.96 18.06 23.07
C ILE A 13 -6.25 16.85 22.16
N LEU A 14 -6.09 15.64 22.68
CA LEU A 14 -6.41 14.41 21.95
C LEU A 14 -7.89 14.39 21.52
N VAL A 15 -8.82 14.75 22.40
CA VAL A 15 -10.26 14.83 22.08
C VAL A 15 -10.53 15.85 20.97
N ILE A 16 -9.88 17.02 20.99
CA ILE A 16 -10.02 18.03 19.93
C ILE A 16 -9.52 17.49 18.58
N ILE A 17 -8.37 16.82 18.56
CA ILE A 17 -7.83 16.17 17.36
C ILE A 17 -8.78 15.07 16.87
N LEU A 18 -9.34 14.26 17.78
CA LEU A 18 -10.33 13.23 17.43
C LEU A 18 -11.60 13.83 16.83
N LEU A 19 -12.05 15.00 17.27
CA LEU A 19 -13.20 15.70 16.69
C LEU A 19 -12.91 16.22 15.28
N LEU A 20 -11.71 16.75 15.05
CA LEU A 20 -11.29 17.28 13.75
C LEU A 20 -11.02 16.18 12.70
N PHE A 21 -10.25 15.16 13.09
CA PHE A 21 -9.77 14.12 12.19
C PHE A 21 -10.64 12.86 12.20
N GLY A 22 -11.43 12.66 13.27
CA GLY A 22 -12.16 11.42 13.54
C GLY A 22 -11.27 10.32 14.12
N GLY A 23 -11.87 9.42 14.91
CA GLY A 23 -11.17 8.25 15.46
C GLY A 23 -10.59 7.31 14.39
N SER A 24 -11.25 7.19 13.23
CA SER A 24 -10.82 6.27 12.16
C SER A 24 -9.53 6.69 11.47
N ARG A 25 -9.28 8.00 11.28
CA ARG A 25 -8.04 8.47 10.64
C ARG A 25 -6.83 8.31 11.56
N LEU A 26 -6.99 8.67 12.83
CA LEU A 26 -5.92 8.50 13.82
C LEU A 26 -5.63 7.02 14.09
N ALA A 27 -6.66 6.17 14.17
CA ALA A 27 -6.49 4.73 14.30
C ALA A 27 -5.83 4.09 13.06
N GLY A 28 -6.18 4.56 11.85
CA GLY A 28 -5.54 4.12 10.61
C GLY A 28 -4.04 4.41 10.60
N LEU A 29 -3.65 5.66 10.90
CA LEU A 29 -2.25 6.07 11.00
C LEU A 29 -1.51 5.35 12.14
N GLY A 30 -2.14 5.21 13.30
CA GLY A 30 -1.58 4.49 14.45
C GLY A 30 -1.34 3.00 14.14
N LYS A 31 -2.23 2.35 13.39
CA LYS A 31 -2.07 0.94 13.00
C LYS A 31 -0.90 0.72 12.05
N SER A 32 -0.72 1.60 11.05
CA SER A 32 0.42 1.51 10.13
C SER A 32 1.74 1.83 10.81
N THR A 33 1.78 2.91 11.60
CA THR A 33 2.98 3.32 12.35
C THR A 33 3.34 2.28 13.41
N GLY A 34 2.35 1.70 14.10
CA GLY A 34 2.57 0.66 15.09
C GLY A 34 3.15 -0.63 14.51
N ARG A 35 2.74 -1.02 13.29
CA ARG A 35 3.35 -2.15 12.55
C ARG A 35 4.82 -1.87 12.22
N ALA A 36 5.11 -0.69 11.66
CA ALA A 36 6.48 -0.27 11.36
C ALA A 36 7.36 -0.23 12.62
N LEU A 37 6.85 0.32 13.72
CA LEU A 37 7.59 0.40 14.98
C LEU A 37 7.80 -0.99 15.61
N LYS A 38 6.84 -1.92 15.45
CA LYS A 38 6.96 -3.30 15.91
C LYS A 38 8.06 -4.03 15.15
N GLU A 39 8.06 -3.97 13.81
CA GLU A 39 9.07 -4.58 12.95
C GLU A 39 10.46 -3.98 13.26
N PHE A 40 10.56 -2.66 13.35
CA PHE A 40 11.79 -1.97 13.74
C PHE A 40 12.31 -2.42 15.12
N LYS A 41 11.41 -2.58 16.10
CA LYS A 41 11.77 -3.04 17.44
C LYS A 41 12.22 -4.50 17.44
N GLU A 42 11.61 -5.37 16.63
CA GLU A 42 11.98 -6.78 16.51
C GLU A 42 13.36 -6.94 15.85
N GLU A 43 13.62 -6.20 14.78
CA GLU A 43 14.93 -6.17 14.11
C GLU A 43 16.03 -5.58 15.01
N THR A 44 15.74 -4.44 15.65
CA THR A 44 16.69 -3.80 16.58
C THR A 44 16.96 -4.69 17.79
N LYS A 45 15.93 -5.37 18.32
CA LYS A 45 16.12 -6.35 19.40
C LYS A 45 17.03 -7.48 18.93
N GLY A 46 16.83 -8.05 17.74
CA GLY A 46 17.71 -9.09 17.20
C GLY A 46 19.18 -8.68 17.02
N LEU A 47 19.47 -7.38 16.89
CA LEU A 47 20.83 -6.82 16.87
C LEU A 47 21.41 -6.65 18.28
N THR A 48 20.59 -6.22 19.25
CA THR A 48 20.99 -6.03 20.66
C THR A 48 21.06 -7.34 21.45
N ASP A 49 20.23 -8.33 21.13
CA ASP A 49 20.10 -9.61 21.87
C ASP A 49 21.20 -10.63 21.48
N LYS A 50 22.11 -10.32 20.53
CA LYS A 50 23.25 -11.19 20.19
C LYS A 50 24.21 -11.45 21.36
N ASP A 51 24.03 -10.77 22.49
CA ASP A 51 24.76 -11.00 23.75
C ASP A 51 23.95 -11.76 24.84
N LYS A 52 22.70 -12.19 24.59
CA LYS A 52 21.87 -12.94 25.55
C LYS A 52 21.05 -14.07 24.89
N THR A 53 21.54 -15.30 25.01
CA THR A 53 20.90 -16.58 24.64
C THR A 53 19.43 -16.75 25.08
N THR A 54 18.60 -17.18 24.11
CA THR A 54 17.46 -18.15 24.11
C THR A 54 16.37 -18.07 25.18
N GLU A 55 15.09 -17.87 24.79
CA GLU A 55 14.04 -18.91 24.70
C GLU A 55 12.67 -18.36 24.22
N ALA A 56 11.80 -19.28 23.81
CA ALA A 56 10.69 -19.20 22.87
C ALA A 56 9.37 -18.57 23.36
N GLY A 57 8.54 -18.16 22.39
CA GLY A 57 7.11 -17.90 22.57
C GLY A 57 6.41 -17.43 21.29
N ALA A 58 5.99 -18.36 20.42
CA ALA A 58 5.00 -18.15 19.36
C ALA A 58 3.66 -18.84 19.76
N PRO A 59 2.47 -18.54 19.20
CA PRO A 59 1.99 -17.42 18.37
C PRO A 59 0.70 -16.77 18.96
N PRO A 60 0.04 -15.82 18.25
CA PRO A 60 -1.38 -16.06 18.01
C PRO A 60 -1.67 -16.17 16.51
N THR A 61 -2.17 -17.36 16.16
CA THR A 61 -3.06 -17.57 15.02
C THR A 61 -4.17 -16.51 15.04
N VAL A 62 -4.18 -15.68 14.00
CA VAL A 62 -5.42 -15.13 13.45
C VAL A 62 -5.40 -15.49 11.96
N ALA A 63 -5.93 -16.66 11.63
CA ALA A 63 -6.35 -16.94 10.24
C ALA A 63 -7.63 -16.10 9.94
N PRO A 64 -8.03 -15.94 8.67
CA PRO A 64 -7.58 -14.93 7.72
C PRO A 64 -8.71 -13.94 7.34
N PRO A 65 -8.45 -12.68 6.95
CA PRO A 65 -9.28 -12.05 5.94
C PRO A 65 -8.87 -12.62 4.58
N THR A 66 -9.75 -13.48 4.09
CA THR A 66 -9.98 -13.88 2.70
C THR A 66 -9.37 -12.92 1.69
N GLN A 67 -8.55 -13.48 0.80
CA GLN A 67 -8.16 -12.84 -0.44
C GLN A 67 -9.42 -12.38 -1.17
N VAL A 68 -9.55 -11.09 -1.49
CA VAL A 68 -10.51 -10.62 -2.48
C VAL A 68 -9.78 -9.75 -3.50
N THR A 69 -9.47 -10.44 -4.60
CA THR A 69 -9.41 -9.99 -6.00
C THR A 69 -8.34 -8.96 -6.40
N ASN A 70 -7.12 -9.46 -6.60
CA ASN A 70 -6.29 -8.92 -7.68
C ASN A 70 -6.65 -9.70 -8.95
N GLY A 71 -7.47 -9.10 -9.82
CA GLY A 71 -7.99 -9.72 -11.05
C GLY A 71 -6.96 -9.91 -12.16
N GLN A 72 -5.69 -10.19 -11.84
CA GLN A 72 -4.66 -10.47 -12.84
C GLN A 72 -3.78 -11.61 -12.36
N ASN A 73 -4.29 -12.83 -12.60
CA ASN A 73 -3.48 -14.02 -12.78
C ASN A 73 -2.48 -13.74 -13.93
N PHE A 74 -1.29 -13.25 -13.61
CA PHE A 74 -0.17 -13.36 -14.53
C PHE A 74 0.32 -14.79 -14.48
N ALA A 75 -0.22 -15.63 -15.36
CA ALA A 75 0.29 -16.97 -15.60
C ALA A 75 1.78 -16.86 -16.03
N PRO A 76 2.69 -17.68 -15.47
CA PRO A 76 4.09 -17.67 -15.90
C PRO A 76 4.17 -18.15 -17.36
N GLY A 77 4.38 -17.22 -18.29
CA GLY A 77 4.51 -17.51 -19.73
C GLY A 77 3.89 -16.50 -20.70
N GLN A 78 3.15 -15.48 -20.24
CA GLN A 78 2.61 -14.46 -21.15
C GLN A 78 3.53 -13.24 -21.25
N ALA A 79 4.28 -13.16 -22.35
CA ALA A 79 5.03 -11.97 -22.73
C ALA A 79 4.07 -10.86 -23.24
N PRO A 80 4.27 -9.59 -22.86
CA PRO A 80 3.34 -8.50 -23.16
C PRO A 80 3.62 -7.88 -24.54
N TRP A 81 3.26 -8.56 -25.63
CA TRP A 81 3.29 -7.98 -26.99
C TRP A 81 2.14 -8.54 -27.87
N PRO A 82 1.89 -8.01 -29.08
CA PRO A 82 0.84 -7.02 -29.37
C PRO A 82 -0.21 -7.57 -30.35
N GLN A 83 -1.49 -7.19 -30.28
CA GLN A 83 -2.42 -7.46 -31.40
C GLN A 83 -3.58 -6.45 -31.45
N THR A 84 -3.73 -5.72 -32.56
CA THR A 84 -4.81 -5.93 -33.55
C THR A 84 -4.74 -4.86 -34.64
N PRO A 85 -4.81 -5.21 -35.94
CA PRO A 85 -5.12 -4.26 -37.00
C PRO A 85 -6.65 -4.23 -37.22
N PRO A 86 -7.25 -3.04 -37.37
CA PRO A 86 -8.24 -2.93 -38.44
C PRO A 86 -8.24 -1.57 -39.17
N SER A 87 -8.29 -1.69 -40.50
CA SER A 87 -9.03 -0.85 -41.47
C SER A 87 -8.97 0.67 -41.34
N ASN A 88 -8.31 1.34 -42.29
CA ASN A 88 -8.98 1.93 -43.46
C ASN A 88 -8.00 2.81 -44.23
N ARG A 89 -7.62 2.36 -45.43
CA ARG A 89 -6.79 3.09 -46.39
C ARG A 89 -7.62 4.24 -46.97
N ALA A 90 -7.61 5.39 -46.30
CA ALA A 90 -7.97 6.66 -46.94
C ALA A 90 -6.73 7.16 -47.69
N ASP A 91 -6.52 6.65 -48.90
CA ASP A 91 -5.61 7.26 -49.86
C ASP A 91 -6.35 7.45 -51.19
N PRO A 92 -7.00 8.62 -51.40
CA PRO A 92 -7.69 8.94 -52.65
C PRO A 92 -6.75 9.33 -53.80
N SER A 93 -5.42 9.23 -53.67
CA SER A 93 -4.50 9.73 -54.71
C SER A 93 -4.17 8.73 -55.84
N ALA A 94 -4.81 7.56 -55.90
CA ALA A 94 -4.51 6.53 -56.91
C ALA A 94 -5.51 6.45 -58.09
N SER A 95 -6.49 7.36 -58.18
CA SER A 95 -7.51 7.34 -59.25
C SER A 95 -7.23 8.25 -60.45
N ASP A 96 -6.18 9.07 -60.46
CA ASP A 96 -5.95 10.09 -61.51
C ASP A 96 -4.84 9.77 -62.52
N VAL A 97 -4.52 8.49 -62.76
CA VAL A 97 -3.55 8.08 -63.81
C VAL A 97 -4.21 7.30 -64.96
N ARG A 98 -5.54 7.42 -65.13
CA ARG A 98 -6.28 6.79 -66.24
C ARG A 98 -7.23 7.74 -66.98
N LYS A 99 -6.85 9.01 -67.15
CA LYS A 99 -7.68 9.99 -67.88
C LYS A 99 -6.91 11.04 -68.72
N ASP A 100 -5.80 10.66 -69.32
CA ASP A 100 -5.13 11.45 -70.35
C ASP A 100 -4.70 10.54 -71.51
N ALA A 101 -5.72 10.24 -72.32
CA ALA A 101 -5.61 10.02 -73.76
C ALA A 101 -5.67 11.38 -74.46
#